data_AF-A0AAV0BK14-F1
#
_entry.id   AF-A0AAV0BK14-F1
#
_cell.length_a   1.000
_cell.length_b   1.000
_cell.length_c   1.000
_cell.angle_alpha   90.00
_cell.angle_beta   90.00
_cell.angle_gamma   90.00
#
_symmetry.space_group_name_H-M   'P 1'
#
loop_
_entity.id
_entity.type
_entity.pdbx_description
1 polymer ?
#
loop_
_entity_poly.entity_id
_entity_poly.type
_entity_poly.pdbx_seq_one_letter_code
_entity_poly.pdbx_strand_id
1 'polypeptide(L)' 'MLEVLESKQNQFFVDNYIYTSIDLSYVLFISTANTTLAISTTLLDRMEVIELSGYLTEEKLMIAKQHLIPK' A
#
# COMPACT_ATOMS: atom_id res chain seq x y z
N MET A 1 -0.55 5.10 13.08
CA MET A 1 -0.27 4.80 11.65
C MET A 1 1.05 5.39 11.18
N LEU A 2 1.34 6.67 11.44
CA LEU A 2 2.63 7.28 11.08
C LEU A 2 3.84 6.52 11.65
N GLU A 3 3.76 6.07 12.91
CA GLU A 3 4.81 5.32 13.59
C GLU A 3 5.15 3.97 12.92
N VAL A 4 4.20 3.38 12.19
CA VAL A 4 4.35 2.08 11.53
C VAL A 4 5.12 2.19 10.21
N LEU A 5 4.93 3.31 9.49
CA LEU A 5 5.55 3.54 8.17
C LEU A 5 6.91 4.22 8.27
N GLU A 6 7.27 4.74 9.44
CA GLU A 6 8.56 5.37 9.64
C GLU A 6 9.63 4.32 9.96
N SER A 7 10.60 4.16 9.07
CA SER A 7 11.70 3.18 9.19
C SER A 7 12.56 3.31 10.45
N LYS A 8 12.48 4.45 11.14
CA LYS A 8 13.17 4.67 12.43
C LYS A 8 12.33 4.28 13.64
N GLN A 9 11.01 4.18 13.49
CA GLN A 9 10.06 3.95 14.60
C GLN A 9 9.44 2.56 14.52
N ASN A 10 9.35 1.98 13.33
CA ASN A 10 8.77 0.67 13.08
C ASN A 10 9.49 -0.50 13.81
N GLN A 11 10.77 -0.34 14.19
CA GLN A 11 11.53 -1.34 14.96
C GLN A 11 11.03 -1.52 16.40
N PHE A 12 10.37 -0.49 16.96
CA PHE A 12 9.92 -0.48 18.35
C PHE A 12 8.42 -0.18 18.45
N PHE A 13 7.63 -0.61 17.48
CA PHE A 13 6.20 -0.35 17.46
C PHE A 13 5.53 -0.97 18.69
N VAL A 14 4.79 -0.16 19.46
CA VAL A 14 4.03 -0.61 20.63
C VAL A 14 2.55 -0.49 20.33
N ASP A 15 1.86 -1.62 20.38
CA ASP A 15 0.40 -1.64 20.26
C ASP A 15 -0.28 -1.32 21.62
N ASN A 16 -1.42 -0.63 21.57
CA ASN A 16 -2.16 -0.20 22.77
C ASN A 16 -2.82 -1.36 23.55
N TYR A 17 -2.89 -2.55 22.96
CA TYR A 17 -3.45 -3.72 23.62
C TYR A 17 -2.35 -4.63 24.18
N ILE A 18 -1.29 -4.86 23.40
CA ILE A 18 -0.24 -5.83 23.75
C ILE A 18 0.87 -5.18 24.61
N TYR A 19 1.02 -3.85 24.56
CA TYR A 19 2.02 -3.06 25.33
C TYR A 19 3.46 -3.59 25.27
N THR A 20 3.78 -4.36 24.23
CA THR A 20 5.08 -4.96 23.99
C THR A 20 5.62 -4.42 22.67
N SER A 21 6.92 -4.13 22.61
CA SER A 21 7.57 -3.66 21.39
C SER A 21 7.67 -4.77 20.34
N ILE A 22 7.22 -4.49 19.13
CA ILE A 22 7.26 -5.39 17.97
C ILE A 22 8.13 -4.74 16.90
N ASP A 23 9.00 -5.54 16.28
CA ASP A 23 9.84 -5.11 15.17
C ASP A 23 9.10 -5.32 13.83
N LEU A 24 8.81 -4.23 13.14
CA LEU A 24 8.16 -4.20 11.82
C LEU A 24 9.14 -3.83 10.69
N SER A 25 10.46 -3.84 10.94
CA SER A 25 11.48 -3.40 9.97
C SER A 25 11.50 -4.21 8.66
N TYR A 26 11.07 -5.47 8.71
CA TYR A 26 11.07 -6.38 7.56
C TYR A 26 9.69 -6.63 6.96
N VAL A 27 8.69 -5.82 7.34
CA VAL A 27 7.33 -5.92 6.81
C VAL A 27 7.19 -5.05 5.56
N LEU A 28 6.67 -5.64 4.48
CA LEU A 28 6.31 -4.90 3.28
C LEU A 28 4.93 -4.27 3.46
N PHE A 29 4.88 -2.94 3.43
CA PHE A 29 3.64 -2.18 3.48
C PHE A 29 3.17 -1.84 2.06
N ILE A 30 1.92 -2.19 1.74
CA ILE A 30 1.27 -1.84 0.48
C ILE A 30 -0.08 -1.19 0.82
N SER A 31 -0.33 0.00 0.28
CA SER A 31 -1.59 0.71 0.40
C SER A 31 -2.16 1.03 -0.97
N THR A 32 -3.48 0.92 -1.11
CA THR A 32 -4.21 1.27 -2.34
C THR A 32 -5.09 2.48 -2.10
N ALA A 33 -5.12 3.40 -3.06
CA ALA A 33 -6.03 4.54 -3.03
C ALA A 33 -6.52 4.87 -4.45
N ASN A 34 -7.78 5.26 -4.58
CA ASN A 34 -8.34 5.75 -5.84
C ASN A 34 -7.89 7.18 -6.15
N THR A 35 -7.56 7.96 -5.12
CA THR A 35 -7.04 9.32 -5.23
C THR A 35 -6.13 9.64 -4.06
N THR A 36 -5.10 10.44 -4.31
CA THR A 36 -4.17 10.94 -3.28
C THR A 36 -4.67 12.20 -2.57
N LEU A 37 -5.76 12.82 -3.04
CA LEU A 37 -6.26 14.11 -2.53
C LEU A 37 -6.64 14.09 -1.06
N ALA A 38 -7.19 12.97 -0.57
CA ALA A 38 -7.61 12.82 0.81
C ALA A 38 -6.49 12.33 1.74
N ILE A 39 -5.32 12.01 1.19
CA ILE A 39 -4.20 11.45 1.95
C ILE A 39 -3.35 12.60 2.49
N SER A 40 -3.01 12.52 3.78
CA SER A 40 -2.09 13.48 4.41
C SER A 40 -0.74 13.50 3.69
N THR A 41 -0.21 14.70 3.44
CA THR A 41 1.11 14.91 2.83
C THR A 41 2.21 14.19 3.61
N THR A 42 2.12 14.15 4.94
CA THR A 42 3.09 13.48 5.81
C THR A 42 3.18 11.97 5.56
N LEU A 43 2.08 11.34 5.14
CA LEU A 43 2.07 9.93 4.75
C LEU A 43 2.59 9.76 3.33
N LEU A 44 2.18 10.63 2.40
CA LEU A 44 2.63 10.59 1.00
C LEU A 44 4.15 10.73 0.89
N ASP A 45 4.77 11.61 1.67
CA ASP A 45 6.22 11.81 1.67
C ASP A 45 7.02 10.57 2.12
N ARG A 46 6.36 9.61 2.78
CA ARG A 46 6.96 8.36 3.28
C ARG A 46 6.58 7.14 2.45
N MET A 47 5.80 7.33 1.38
CA MET A 47 5.35 6.28 0.49
C MET A 47 5.93 6.47 -0.91
N GLU A 48 6.21 5.37 -1.59
CA GLU A 48 6.41 5.40 -3.03
C GLU A 48 5.04 5.31 -3.72
N VAL A 49 4.68 6.36 -4.46
CA VAL A 49 3.40 6.43 -5.18
C VAL A 49 3.57 5.81 -6.56
N ILE A 50 2.88 4.69 -6.79
CA ILE A 50 2.80 4.04 -8.10
C ILE A 50 1.41 4.31 -8.68
N GLU A 51 1.34 5.10 -9.73
CA GLU A 51 0.08 5.41 -10.41
C GLU A 51 -0.28 4.29 -11.39
N LEU A 52 -1.45 3.69 -11.20
CA LEU A 52 -1.99 2.66 -12.09
C LEU A 52 -3.01 3.29 -13.04
N SER A 53 -2.62 3.43 -14.29
CA SER A 53 -3.52 3.91 -15.34
C SER A 53 -4.57 2.84 -15.69
N GLY A 54 -5.72 3.32 -16.17
CA GLY A 54 -6.75 2.44 -16.72
C GLY A 54 -6.30 1.77 -18.01
N TYR A 55 -6.92 0.63 -18.31
CA TYR A 55 -6.61 -0.16 -19.50
C TYR A 55 -7.30 0.37 -20.76
N LEU A 56 -6.59 0.29 -21.88
CA LEU A 56 -7.13 0.44 -23.23
C LEU A 56 -8.06 -0.74 -23.58
N THR A 57 -8.91 -0.56 -24.59
CA THR A 57 -9.86 -1.60 -25.02
C THR A 57 -9.17 -2.90 -25.40
N GLU A 58 -8.02 -2.83 -26.08
CA GLU A 58 -7.24 -4.00 -26.50
C GLU A 58 -6.63 -4.74 -25.29
N GLU A 59 -6.14 -4.00 -24.30
CA GLU A 59 -5.63 -4.56 -23.05
C GLU A 59 -6.75 -5.22 -22.24
N LYS A 60 -7.93 -4.59 -22.15
CA LYS A 60 -9.12 -5.18 -21.53
C LYS A 60 -9.52 -6.49 -22.21
N LEU A 61 -9.44 -6.56 -23.53
CA LEU A 61 -9.73 -7.79 -24.28
C LEU A 61 -8.74 -8.91 -23.94
N MET A 62 -7.44 -8.59 -23.82
CA MET A 62 -6.42 -9.56 -23.43
C MET A 62 -6.62 -10.04 -22.00
N ILE A 63 -6.85 -9.13 -21.04
CA ILE A 63 -7.13 -9.47 -19.65
C ILE A 63 -8.37 -10.36 -19.56
N ALA A 64 -9.43 -10.03 -20.31
CA ALA A 64 -10.65 -10.82 -20.32
C ALA A 64 -10.41 -12.25 -20.81
N LYS A 65 -9.68 -12.43 -21.91
CA LYS A 65 -9.36 -13.75 -22.47
C LYS A 65 -8.43 -14.58 -21.59
N GLN A 66 -7.51 -13.95 -20.86
CA GLN A 66 -6.49 -14.66 -20.07
C GLN A 66 -6.93 -14.96 -18.64
N HIS A 67 -7.74 -14.08 -18.04
CA HIS A 67 -8.00 -14.10 -16.59
C HIS A 67 -9.48 -14.05 -16.20
N LEU A 68 -10.37 -13.45 -17.01
CA LEU A 68 -11.77 -13.26 -16.62
C LEU A 68 -12.72 -14.32 -17.18
N ILE A 69 -12.50 -14.78 -18.41
CA ILE A 69 -13.30 -15.84 -19.02
C ILE A 69 -12.71 -17.19 -18.57
N PRO A 70 -13.44 -18.01 -17.80
CA PRO A 70 -12.98 -19.34 -17.41
C PRO A 70 -12.74 -20.20 -18.65
N LYS A 71 -11.71 -21.06 -18.60
CA LYS A 71 -11.48 -22.08 -19.62
C LYS A 71 -12.63 -23.06 -19.72
#